data_AF-A0A0C9T8V2-F1
#
_entry.id   AF-A0A0C9T8V2-F1
#
_cell.length_a   1.000
_cell.length_b   1.000
_cell.length_c   1.000
_cell.angle_alpha   90.00
_cell.angle_beta   90.00
_cell.angle_gamma   90.00
#
_symmetry.space_group_name_H-M   'P 1'
#
loop_
_entity.id
_entity.type
_entity.pdbx_description
1 polymer ?
#
loop_
_entity_poly.entity_id
_entity_poly.type
_entity_poly.pdbx_seq_one_letter_code
_entity_poly.pdbx_strand_id
1 'polypeptide(L)'
;MAFAKTTVSALRGLQVLRPLEISLRTHNAYSTPRSRDLVCDILNRRPHLTTKELYDFIPKPAPKAKKSPVVSSLQGPPKSVKSKARRVVTRNPEIPSITYLKKVVLRDLEQRKYIEKFLKHRPITDQEFERRQRSMTREQRRELLNGPRPTTPVHVWRIPDFMIAANAYFKRGEEKRLAKERQTPLAIRETGIEDDLGHLNKRRRRMRLMKRVKEMKLMKRVEAKRAPRVELRGKLRTRAKAKAGIDVGIAPDREHSVGYEGEEGEGEVAGEISQKEVKYIA
;
A
#
# COMPACT_ATOMS: atom_id res chain seq x y z
N MET A 1 -57.84 38.23 20.62
CA MET A 1 -56.62 37.40 20.50
C MET A 1 -55.97 37.67 19.16
N ALA A 2 -54.86 38.42 19.15
CA ALA A 2 -54.19 38.84 17.92
C ALA A 2 -52.89 38.04 17.74
N PHE A 3 -52.80 37.27 16.65
CA PHE A 3 -51.59 36.56 16.26
C PHE A 3 -50.68 37.50 15.47
N ALA A 4 -49.52 37.83 16.05
CA ALA A 4 -48.47 38.59 15.39
C ALA A 4 -47.84 37.74 14.26
N LYS A 5 -47.89 38.28 13.04
CA LYS A 5 -47.25 37.69 11.85
C LYS A 5 -45.77 38.07 11.87
N THR A 6 -44.90 37.10 12.16
CA THR A 6 -43.45 37.25 12.08
C THR A 6 -42.98 37.15 10.63
N THR A 7 -42.34 38.21 10.14
CA THR A 7 -41.81 38.34 8.79
C THR A 7 -40.54 37.50 8.62
N VAL A 8 -40.51 36.69 7.57
CA VAL A 8 -39.35 35.88 7.16
C VAL A 8 -38.30 36.83 6.56
N SER A 9 -37.25 37.10 7.32
CA SER A 9 -36.10 37.88 6.87
C SER A 9 -35.30 37.13 5.81
N ALA A 10 -35.04 37.83 4.71
CA ALA A 10 -34.31 37.38 3.55
C ALA A 10 -32.81 37.18 3.85
N LEU A 11 -32.34 35.93 3.85
CA LEU A 11 -30.91 35.60 3.77
C LEU A 11 -30.52 35.47 2.29
N ARG A 12 -30.36 36.62 1.61
CA ARG A 12 -29.66 36.71 0.33
C ARG A 12 -28.15 36.83 0.59
N GLY A 13 -27.38 35.94 -0.03
CA GLY A 13 -26.06 36.31 -0.54
C GLY A 13 -24.87 36.22 0.41
N LEU A 14 -24.70 35.10 1.14
CA LEU A 14 -23.33 34.70 1.50
C LEU A 14 -22.64 34.22 0.22
N GLN A 15 -21.98 35.15 -0.47
CA GLN A 15 -20.99 34.82 -1.48
C GLN A 15 -19.97 33.92 -0.80
N VAL A 16 -20.00 32.64 -1.17
CA VAL A 16 -18.98 31.66 -0.83
C VAL A 16 -17.68 32.19 -1.44
N LEU A 17 -16.93 32.93 -0.64
CA LEU A 17 -15.56 33.32 -0.95
C LEU A 17 -14.83 32.01 -1.22
N ARG A 18 -14.64 31.69 -2.50
CA ARG A 18 -13.88 30.52 -2.91
C ARG A 18 -12.51 30.71 -2.26
N PRO A 19 -12.07 29.80 -1.38
CA PRO A 19 -10.78 29.93 -0.74
C PRO A 19 -9.76 30.02 -1.85
N LEU A 20 -8.96 31.10 -1.84
CA LEU A 20 -7.85 31.30 -2.76
C LEU A 20 -7.04 30.01 -2.78
N GLU A 21 -7.20 29.23 -3.84
CA GLU A 21 -6.46 28.01 -4.04
C GLU A 21 -5.02 28.44 -4.30
N ILE A 22 -4.25 28.56 -3.21
CA ILE A 22 -2.81 28.70 -3.25
C ILE A 22 -2.33 27.63 -4.20
N SER A 23 -1.91 28.09 -5.37
CA SER A 23 -1.76 27.23 -6.50
C SER A 23 -0.62 26.28 -6.20
N LEU A 24 -0.95 25.02 -5.90
CA LEU A 24 -0.01 23.90 -5.76
C LEU A 24 0.59 23.53 -7.14
N ARG A 25 0.78 24.51 -8.01
CA ARG A 25 0.89 24.44 -9.48
C ARG A 25 2.06 23.60 -9.99
N THR A 26 2.91 23.07 -9.10
CA THR A 26 4.08 22.26 -9.47
C THR A 26 4.29 21.03 -8.59
N HIS A 27 3.40 20.74 -7.64
CA HIS A 27 3.54 19.53 -6.82
C HIS A 27 2.63 18.43 -7.36
N ASN A 28 3.22 17.24 -7.56
CA ASN A 28 2.52 16.06 -8.08
C ASN A 28 1.16 15.89 -7.40
N ALA A 29 0.09 15.74 -8.19
CA ALA A 29 -1.26 15.51 -7.67
C ALA A 29 -1.37 14.22 -6.84
N TYR A 30 -0.37 13.34 -6.97
CA TYR A 30 -0.32 12.02 -6.34
C TYR A 30 0.80 11.93 -5.30
N SER A 31 0.58 11.09 -4.29
CA SER A 31 1.58 10.77 -3.28
C SER A 31 2.62 9.78 -3.82
N THR A 32 3.90 10.13 -3.72
CA THR A 32 4.98 9.23 -4.13
C THR A 32 5.09 8.07 -3.13
N PRO A 33 5.44 6.83 -3.57
CA PRO A 33 5.64 5.69 -2.65
C PRO A 33 6.59 6.02 -1.50
N ARG A 34 7.70 6.69 -1.82
CA ARG A 34 8.71 7.08 -0.84
C ARG A 34 8.19 8.05 0.23
N SER A 35 7.36 9.02 -0.16
CA SER A 35 6.72 9.92 0.81
C SER A 35 5.77 9.18 1.77
N ARG A 36 5.11 8.12 1.28
CA ARG A 36 4.23 7.27 2.11
C ARG A 36 5.04 6.47 3.11
N ASP A 37 6.10 5.83 2.64
CA ASP A 37 6.99 5.01 3.47
C ASP A 37 7.62 5.84 4.59
N LEU A 38 8.11 7.05 4.29
CA LEU A 38 8.65 7.96 5.29
C LEU A 38 7.63 8.33 6.37
N VAL A 39 6.39 8.66 5.99
CA VAL A 39 5.35 9.02 6.95
C VAL A 39 4.97 7.82 7.82
N CYS A 40 4.81 6.64 7.22
CA CYS A 40 4.55 5.40 7.93
C CYS A 40 5.69 5.05 8.90
N ASP A 41 6.96 5.21 8.49
CA ASP A 41 8.14 4.97 9.33
C ASP A 41 8.19 5.91 10.54
N ILE A 42 7.90 7.19 10.34
CA ILE A 42 7.86 8.16 11.44
C ILE A 42 6.74 7.81 12.42
N LEU A 43 5.54 7.47 11.92
CA LEU A 43 4.40 7.09 12.76
C LEU A 43 4.62 5.75 13.49
N ASN A 44 5.32 4.80 12.88
CA ASN A 44 5.73 3.54 13.52
C ASN A 44 6.68 3.79 14.70
N ARG A 45 7.58 4.77 14.59
CA ARG A 45 8.51 5.13 15.67
C ARG A 45 7.85 5.97 16.76
N ARG A 46 6.92 6.85 16.39
CA ARG A 46 6.26 7.81 17.28
C ARG A 46 4.76 7.86 16.96
N PRO A 47 3.93 7.14 17.73
CA PRO A 47 2.49 7.21 17.52
C PRO A 47 1.92 8.55 17.99
N HIS A 48 0.77 8.95 17.43
CA HIS A 48 0.01 10.14 17.84
C HIS A 48 0.69 11.49 17.58
N LEU A 49 1.17 11.69 16.36
CA LEU A 49 1.77 12.97 15.95
C LEU A 49 0.74 13.92 15.34
N THR A 50 0.86 15.21 15.65
CA THR A 50 0.14 16.25 14.91
C THR A 50 0.72 16.40 13.50
N THR A 51 -0.04 16.96 12.55
CA THR A 51 0.46 17.21 11.18
C THR A 51 1.72 18.08 11.18
N LYS A 52 1.82 19.04 12.11
CA LYS A 52 2.98 19.94 12.22
C LYS A 52 4.20 19.18 12.75
N GLU A 53 4.05 18.45 13.85
CA GLU A 53 5.15 17.63 14.41
C GLU A 53 5.62 16.58 13.40
N LEU A 54 4.69 15.91 12.72
CA LEU A 54 5.00 14.97 11.65
C LEU A 54 5.84 15.62 10.55
N TYR A 55 5.50 16.84 10.13
CA TYR A 55 6.26 17.58 9.13
C TYR A 55 7.65 17.98 9.61
N ASP A 56 7.81 18.29 10.90
CA ASP A 56 9.09 18.67 11.48
C ASP A 56 10.06 17.48 11.60
N PHE A 57 9.56 16.25 11.70
CA PHE A 57 10.38 15.02 11.65
C PHE A 57 10.83 14.63 10.25
N ILE A 58 10.22 15.18 9.20
CA ILE A 58 10.62 14.86 7.83
C ILE A 58 11.98 15.53 7.55
N PRO A 59 12.96 14.79 6.98
CA PRO A 59 14.24 15.37 6.59
C PRO A 59 14.05 16.53 5.62
N LYS A 60 14.29 17.75 6.10
CA LYS A 60 14.25 18.95 5.25
C LYS A 60 15.56 19.01 4.45
N PRO A 61 15.51 19.36 3.16
CA PRO A 61 16.72 19.54 2.38
C PRO A 61 17.50 20.67 3.05
N ALA A 62 18.83 20.50 3.15
CA ALA A 62 19.69 21.56 3.68
C ALA A 62 19.29 22.88 3.03
N PRO A 63 19.06 23.95 3.82
CA PRO A 63 18.71 25.24 3.25
C PRO A 63 19.78 25.54 2.21
N LYS A 64 19.37 25.72 0.95
CA LYS A 64 20.30 26.07 -0.13
C LYS A 64 21.07 27.27 0.40
N ALA A 65 22.34 27.06 0.74
CA ALA A 65 23.17 28.12 1.30
C ALA A 65 22.95 29.32 0.39
N LYS A 66 22.42 30.41 0.95
CA LYS A 66 22.23 31.64 0.17
C LYS A 66 23.59 31.88 -0.43
N LYS A 67 23.70 31.73 -1.76
CA LYS A 67 24.96 32.01 -2.45
C LYS A 67 25.30 33.41 -1.97
N SER A 68 26.39 33.53 -1.20
CA SER A 68 26.90 34.82 -0.81
C SER A 68 26.94 35.66 -2.08
N PRO A 69 26.46 36.91 -2.07
CA PRO A 69 26.58 37.76 -3.25
C PRO A 69 28.04 37.64 -3.69
N VAL A 70 28.24 37.05 -4.88
CA VAL A 70 29.55 36.96 -5.48
C VAL A 70 29.92 38.42 -5.69
N VAL A 71 30.73 38.95 -4.78
CA VAL A 71 31.42 40.21 -4.99
C VAL A 71 32.31 39.90 -6.18
N SER A 72 31.84 40.31 -7.36
CA SER A 72 32.64 40.34 -8.59
C SER A 72 33.77 41.34 -8.37
N SER A 73 34.79 40.97 -7.60
CA SER A 73 36.07 41.64 -7.66
C SER A 73 36.72 41.20 -8.96
N LEU A 74 36.56 42.05 -9.96
CA LEU A 74 37.40 42.11 -11.15
C LEU A 74 38.86 41.99 -10.72
N GLN A 75 39.57 40.96 -11.19
CA GLN A 75 40.91 41.00 -11.80
C GLN A 75 41.64 39.65 -11.65
N GLY A 76 42.04 39.09 -12.80
CA GLY A 76 43.08 38.06 -12.90
C GLY A 76 42.67 36.78 -13.64
N PRO A 77 43.20 36.52 -14.85
CA PRO A 77 43.17 35.19 -15.44
C PRO A 77 44.28 34.33 -14.79
N PRO A 78 43.99 33.05 -14.45
CA PRO A 78 44.67 32.03 -15.24
C PRO A 78 43.83 30.77 -15.53
N LYS A 79 43.88 30.41 -16.81
CA LYS A 79 44.11 29.06 -17.36
C LYS A 79 43.42 27.88 -16.67
N SER A 80 42.23 27.57 -17.19
CA SER A 80 41.80 26.24 -17.64
C SER A 80 42.38 25.01 -16.95
N VAL A 81 41.75 24.57 -15.87
CA VAL A 81 41.61 23.13 -15.57
C VAL A 81 40.12 22.84 -15.49
N LYS A 82 39.57 22.23 -16.55
CA LYS A 82 38.18 21.79 -16.62
C LYS A 82 37.97 20.57 -15.72
N SER A 83 38.10 20.73 -14.40
CA SER A 83 37.62 19.73 -13.46
C SER A 83 36.10 19.70 -13.57
N LYS A 84 35.59 18.66 -14.22
CA LYS A 84 34.18 18.34 -14.39
C LYS A 84 33.58 18.16 -12.99
N ALA A 85 33.18 19.25 -12.35
CA ALA A 85 32.57 19.24 -11.04
C ALA A 85 31.33 18.36 -11.14
N ARG A 86 31.39 17.18 -10.50
CA ARG A 86 30.24 16.27 -10.41
C ARG A 86 29.11 17.07 -9.80
N ARG A 87 28.07 17.39 -10.59
CA ARG A 87 26.86 18.03 -10.09
C ARG A 87 26.34 17.14 -8.96
N VAL A 88 26.43 17.63 -7.73
CA VAL A 88 25.74 17.01 -6.60
C VAL A 88 24.27 17.05 -6.98
N VAL A 89 23.72 15.90 -7.34
CA VAL A 89 22.29 15.73 -7.61
C VAL A 89 21.60 16.00 -6.30
N THR A 90 21.14 17.24 -6.11
CA THR A 90 20.33 17.61 -4.95
C THR A 90 19.06 16.79 -5.05
N ARG A 91 18.96 15.73 -4.24
CA ARG A 91 17.73 14.94 -4.11
C ARG A 91 16.63 15.91 -3.72
N ASN A 92 15.65 16.07 -4.60
CA ASN A 92 14.49 16.91 -4.30
C ASN A 92 13.84 16.39 -3.01
N PRO A 93 13.40 17.28 -2.11
CA PRO A 93 12.73 16.85 -0.90
C PRO A 93 11.47 16.06 -1.26
N GLU A 94 11.32 14.89 -0.66
CA GLU A 94 10.22 13.98 -0.97
C GLU A 94 8.87 14.56 -0.56
N ILE A 95 8.85 15.41 0.47
CA ILE A 95 7.67 16.13 0.96
C ILE A 95 8.04 17.62 1.06
N PRO A 96 7.73 18.43 0.02
CA PRO A 96 8.21 19.80 -0.10
C PRO A 96 7.52 20.81 0.82
N SER A 97 6.30 20.51 1.29
CA SER A 97 5.52 21.44 2.13
C SER A 97 4.53 20.72 3.05
N ILE A 98 4.15 21.40 4.14
CA ILE A 98 3.13 20.93 5.07
C ILE A 98 1.74 20.80 4.40
N THR A 99 1.45 21.67 3.44
CA THR A 99 0.20 21.63 2.67
C THR A 99 0.14 20.39 1.79
N TYR A 100 1.25 20.03 1.14
CA TYR A 100 1.36 18.80 0.36
C TYR A 100 1.19 17.56 1.25
N LEU A 101 1.88 17.52 2.40
CA LEU A 101 1.71 16.46 3.41
C LEU A 101 0.23 16.29 3.79
N LYS A 102 -0.46 17.38 4.13
CA LYS A 102 -1.86 17.36 4.57
C LYS A 102 -2.84 16.95 3.46
N LYS A 103 -2.74 17.57 2.28
CA LYS A 103 -3.76 17.43 1.23
C LYS A 103 -3.56 16.18 0.37
N VAL A 104 -2.32 15.76 0.15
CA VAL A 104 -1.97 14.68 -0.79
C VAL A 104 -1.56 13.42 -0.04
N VAL A 105 -0.48 13.49 0.75
CA VAL A 105 0.11 12.28 1.36
C VAL A 105 -0.79 11.68 2.43
N LEU A 106 -1.21 12.48 3.41
CA LEU A 106 -2.05 12.01 4.51
C LEU A 106 -3.44 11.59 4.03
N ARG A 107 -4.01 12.32 3.05
CA ARG A 107 -5.30 11.97 2.46
C ARG A 107 -5.24 10.64 1.69
N ASP A 108 -4.17 10.39 0.92
CA ASP A 108 -3.97 9.12 0.21
C ASP A 108 -3.77 7.96 1.21
N LEU A 109 -2.99 8.15 2.27
CA LEU A 109 -2.81 7.14 3.32
C LEU A 109 -4.10 6.83 4.09
N GLU A 110 -4.91 7.85 4.37
CA GLU A 110 -6.23 7.72 5.01
C GLU A 110 -7.21 6.96 4.10
N GLN A 111 -7.28 7.31 2.81
CA GLN A 111 -8.13 6.62 1.83
C GLN A 111 -7.79 5.13 1.70
N ARG A 112 -6.49 4.80 1.76
CA ARG A 112 -6.00 3.43 1.73
C ARG A 112 -6.07 2.72 3.08
N LYS A 113 -6.54 3.40 4.14
CA LYS A 113 -6.66 2.90 5.52
C LYS A 113 -5.32 2.49 6.16
N TYR A 114 -4.22 3.09 5.73
CA TYR A 114 -2.90 2.90 6.37
C TYR A 114 -2.76 3.71 7.67
N ILE A 115 -3.46 4.85 7.74
CA ILE A 115 -3.47 5.75 8.89
C ILE A 115 -4.91 6.15 9.22
N GLU A 116 -5.12 6.53 10.47
CA GLU A 116 -6.39 7.06 10.97
C GLU A 116 -6.16 8.42 11.64
N LYS A 117 -7.12 9.32 11.43
CA LYS A 117 -7.16 10.62 12.11
C LYS A 117 -7.92 10.49 13.43
N PHE A 118 -7.21 10.66 14.54
CA PHE A 118 -7.75 10.56 15.88
C PHE A 118 -7.83 11.94 16.55
N LEU A 119 -8.85 12.17 17.38
CA LEU A 119 -8.95 13.37 18.20
C LEU A 119 -8.41 13.08 19.60
N LYS A 120 -7.30 13.72 19.98
CA LYS A 120 -6.67 13.56 21.29
C LYS A 120 -6.79 14.85 22.09
N HIS A 121 -7.26 14.75 23.32
CA HIS A 121 -7.20 15.86 24.27
C HIS A 121 -5.79 16.00 24.81
N ARG A 122 -5.11 17.11 24.48
CA ARG A 122 -3.79 17.44 25.00
C ARG A 122 -3.95 18.54 26.06
N PRO A 123 -3.22 18.49 27.19
CA PRO A 123 -3.13 19.66 28.06
C PRO A 123 -2.52 20.83 27.29
N ILE A 124 -3.13 22.01 27.40
CA ILE A 124 -2.65 23.22 26.72
C ILE A 124 -1.22 23.49 27.16
N THR A 125 -0.32 23.79 26.22
CA THR A 125 1.09 24.13 26.54
C THR A 125 1.18 25.46 27.30
N ASP A 126 2.21 25.66 28.14
CA ASP A 126 2.31 26.89 28.96
C ASP A 126 2.27 28.16 28.09
N GLN A 127 2.91 28.11 26.92
CA GLN A 127 2.90 29.23 25.97
C GLN A 127 1.50 29.53 25.40
N GLU A 128 0.73 28.50 25.05
CA GLU A 128 -0.65 28.68 24.58
C GLU A 128 -1.56 29.14 25.72
N PHE A 129 -1.30 28.68 26.94
CA PHE A 129 -2.02 29.06 28.13
C PHE A 129 -1.80 30.54 28.45
N GLU A 130 -0.55 31.02 28.43
CA GLU A 130 -0.22 32.44 28.59
C GLU A 130 -0.89 33.32 27.52
N ARG A 131 -0.88 32.88 26.26
CA ARG A 131 -1.56 33.60 25.17
C ARG A 131 -3.05 33.71 25.41
N ARG A 132 -3.71 32.63 25.86
CA ARG A 132 -5.14 32.65 26.22
C ARG A 132 -5.41 33.55 27.41
N GLN A 133 -4.57 33.49 28.43
CA GLN A 133 -4.70 34.36 29.59
C GLN A 133 -4.70 35.84 29.18
N ARG A 134 -3.82 36.26 28.26
CA ARG A 134 -3.78 37.66 27.78
C ARG A 134 -5.10 38.12 27.15
N SER A 135 -5.79 37.25 26.43
CA SER A 135 -7.08 37.56 25.78
C SER A 135 -8.30 37.48 26.70
N MET A 136 -8.19 36.84 27.87
CA MET A 136 -9.34 36.60 28.76
C MET A 136 -9.54 37.71 29.79
N THR A 137 -10.79 37.85 30.24
CA THR A 137 -11.17 38.78 31.31
C THR A 137 -10.59 38.35 32.66
N ARG A 138 -10.51 39.28 33.63
CA ARG A 138 -9.88 39.03 34.94
C ARG A 138 -10.59 37.91 35.72
N GLU A 139 -11.91 37.80 35.59
CA GLU A 139 -12.72 36.75 36.24
C GLU A 139 -12.40 35.37 35.66
N GLN A 140 -12.42 35.23 34.34
CA GLN A 140 -12.06 33.99 33.63
C GLN A 140 -10.62 33.53 33.94
N ARG A 141 -9.69 34.48 34.13
CA ARG A 141 -8.31 34.13 34.54
C ARG A 141 -8.27 33.52 35.94
N ARG A 142 -9.07 34.01 36.90
CA ARG A 142 -9.14 33.45 38.25
C ARG A 142 -9.73 32.04 38.23
N GLU A 143 -10.78 31.82 37.45
CA GLU A 143 -11.37 30.49 37.26
C GLU A 143 -10.36 29.50 36.65
N LEU A 144 -9.60 29.93 35.63
CA LEU A 144 -8.55 29.10 35.04
C LEU A 144 -7.37 28.80 35.97
N LEU A 145 -7.05 29.71 36.90
CA LEU A 145 -5.98 29.49 37.87
C LEU A 145 -6.39 28.48 38.96
N ASN A 146 -7.66 28.52 39.37
CA ASN A 146 -8.18 27.69 40.45
C ASN A 146 -8.76 26.35 39.95
N GLY A 147 -9.04 26.23 38.65
CA GLY A 147 -9.60 25.03 38.03
C GLY A 147 -8.55 24.06 37.48
N PRO A 148 -8.98 22.83 37.10
CA PRO A 148 -8.11 21.88 36.40
C PRO A 148 -7.65 22.45 35.06
N ARG A 149 -6.40 22.16 34.70
CA ARG A 149 -5.77 22.70 33.49
C ARG A 149 -6.61 22.35 32.26
N PRO A 150 -7.07 23.34 31.48
CA PRO A 150 -7.91 23.08 30.32
C PRO A 150 -7.17 22.21 29.31
N THR A 151 -7.90 21.28 28.69
CA THR A 151 -7.39 20.46 27.59
C THR A 151 -7.92 20.99 26.26
N THR A 152 -7.12 20.87 25.22
CA THR A 152 -7.52 21.19 23.84
C THR A 152 -7.62 19.92 23.02
N PRO A 153 -8.72 19.72 22.28
CA PRO A 153 -8.80 18.63 21.33
C PRO A 153 -7.87 18.93 20.15
N VAL A 154 -6.94 18.02 19.88
CA VAL A 154 -5.96 18.12 18.79
C VAL A 154 -6.08 16.90 17.91
N HIS A 155 -6.15 17.12 16.60
CA HIS A 155 -6.10 16.02 15.64
C HIS A 155 -4.68 15.47 15.53
N VAL A 156 -4.55 14.16 15.77
CA VAL A 156 -3.30 13.41 15.65
C VAL A 156 -3.49 12.26 14.67
N TRP A 157 -2.40 11.86 14.03
CA TRP A 157 -2.38 10.72 13.12
C TRP A 157 -1.81 9.52 13.85
N ARG A 158 -2.43 8.35 13.64
CA ARG A 158 -1.95 7.06 14.14
C ARG A 158 -2.09 5.98 13.09
N ILE A 159 -1.29 4.93 13.23
CA ILE A 159 -1.50 3.69 12.47
C ILE A 159 -2.62 2.91 13.18
N PRO A 160 -3.61 2.36 12.45
CA PRO A 160 -4.70 1.61 13.05
C PRO A 160 -4.22 0.37 13.82
N ASP A 161 -4.90 0.06 14.92
CA ASP A 161 -4.50 -1.04 15.82
C ASP A 161 -4.49 -2.40 15.10
N PHE A 162 -5.39 -2.61 14.13
CA PHE A 162 -5.42 -3.84 13.33
C PHE A 162 -4.16 -4.02 12.46
N MET A 163 -3.56 -2.93 11.97
CA MET A 163 -2.32 -2.99 11.19
C MET A 163 -1.12 -3.28 12.08
N ILE A 164 -1.10 -2.72 13.28
CA ILE A 164 -0.05 -3.01 14.28
C ILE A 164 -0.10 -4.51 14.64
N ALA A 165 -1.29 -5.06 14.88
CA ALA A 165 -1.48 -6.48 15.16
C ALA A 165 -1.05 -7.37 13.98
N ALA A 166 -1.41 -7.01 12.75
CA ALA A 166 -0.98 -7.73 11.55
C ALA A 166 0.55 -7.73 11.41
N ASN A 167 1.20 -6.58 11.56
CA ASN A 167 2.66 -6.46 11.47
C ASN A 167 3.37 -7.29 12.55
N ALA A 168 2.83 -7.32 13.78
CA ALA A 168 3.36 -8.15 14.85
C ALA A 168 3.22 -9.65 14.54
N TYR A 169 2.14 -10.05 13.88
CA TYR A 169 1.94 -11.44 13.44
C TYR A 169 2.94 -11.83 12.34
N PHE A 170 3.15 -10.99 11.33
CA PHE A 170 4.12 -11.25 10.27
C PHE A 170 5.55 -11.35 10.80
N LYS A 171 5.97 -10.44 11.67
CA LYS A 171 7.30 -10.47 12.30
C LYS A 171 7.54 -11.75 13.11
N ARG A 172 6.53 -12.21 13.88
CA ARG A 172 6.62 -13.51 14.59
C ARG A 172 6.72 -14.70 13.63
N GLY A 173 6.11 -14.61 12.45
CA GLY A 173 6.20 -15.65 11.42
C GLY A 173 7.62 -15.77 10.84
N GLU A 174 8.26 -14.65 10.54
CA GLU A 174 9.64 -14.62 10.04
C GLU A 174 10.64 -15.07 11.10
N GLU A 175 10.51 -14.62 12.34
CA GLU A 175 11.39 -15.03 13.43
C GLU A 175 11.32 -16.55 13.68
N LYS A 176 10.13 -17.14 13.62
CA LYS A 176 9.95 -18.61 13.70
C LYS A 176 10.57 -19.35 12.51
N ARG A 177 10.54 -18.77 11.31
CA ARG A 177 11.21 -19.36 10.13
C ARG A 177 12.73 -19.32 10.29
N LEU A 178 13.29 -18.18 10.67
CA LEU A 178 14.72 -18.00 10.89
C LEU A 178 15.23 -18.86 12.06
N ALA A 179 14.46 -18.99 13.15
CA ALA A 179 14.80 -19.86 14.26
C ALA A 179 14.80 -21.34 13.87
N LYS A 180 13.83 -21.76 13.03
CA LYS A 180 13.75 -23.14 12.52
C LYS A 180 14.90 -23.46 11.56
N GLU A 181 15.33 -22.48 10.76
CA GLU A 181 16.45 -22.63 9.81
C GLU A 181 17.81 -22.72 10.52
N ARG A 182 17.99 -22.02 11.65
CA ARG A 182 19.20 -22.10 12.46
C ARG A 182 19.38 -23.41 13.23
N GLN A 183 18.33 -24.22 13.39
CA GLN A 183 18.36 -25.46 14.17
C GLN A 183 18.72 -26.72 13.36
N THR A 184 19.04 -26.61 12.06
CA THR A 184 19.31 -27.78 11.22
C THR A 184 20.60 -27.58 10.43
N PRO A 185 21.73 -28.13 10.93
CA PRO A 185 22.04 -29.53 10.59
C PRO A 185 22.61 -30.40 11.74
N LEU A 186 22.88 -29.87 12.93
CA LEU A 186 23.59 -30.62 13.99
C LEU A 186 22.66 -31.29 15.01
N ALA A 187 21.50 -30.71 15.31
CA ALA A 187 20.61 -31.23 16.36
C ALA A 187 19.75 -32.44 15.93
N ILE A 188 19.61 -32.70 14.62
CA ILE A 188 18.76 -33.80 14.10
C ILE A 188 19.52 -35.13 14.06
N ARG A 189 20.86 -35.11 14.02
CA ARG A 189 21.68 -36.34 13.87
C ARG A 189 21.75 -37.19 15.15
N GLU A 190 21.46 -36.61 16.31
CA GLU A 190 21.64 -37.28 17.61
C GLU A 190 20.33 -37.87 18.19
N THR A 191 19.18 -37.41 17.71
CA THR A 191 17.88 -37.99 18.07
C THR A 191 17.46 -38.93 16.95
N GLY A 192 17.66 -40.24 17.10
CA GLY A 192 17.33 -41.30 16.12
C GLY A 192 15.84 -41.46 15.77
N ILE A 193 15.15 -40.35 15.46
CA ILE A 193 13.72 -40.20 15.14
C ILE A 193 13.53 -40.07 13.61
N GLU A 194 14.61 -40.07 12.81
CA GLU A 194 14.51 -40.01 11.35
C GLU A 194 13.84 -41.26 10.74
N ASP A 195 14.03 -42.44 11.34
CA ASP A 195 13.49 -43.69 10.79
C ASP A 195 11.96 -43.78 10.93
N ASP A 196 11.39 -43.24 12.01
CA ASP A 196 9.97 -43.41 12.32
C ASP A 196 9.06 -42.35 11.65
N LEU A 197 9.60 -41.14 11.41
CA LEU A 197 8.94 -40.13 10.59
C LEU A 197 8.97 -40.47 9.09
N GLY A 198 9.97 -41.24 8.65
CA GLY A 198 10.07 -41.76 7.28
C GLY A 198 8.87 -42.63 6.90
N HIS A 199 8.44 -43.54 7.78
CA HIS A 199 7.35 -44.47 7.47
C HIS A 199 5.98 -43.78 7.41
N LEU A 200 5.68 -42.88 8.37
CA LEU A 200 4.41 -42.15 8.38
C LEU A 200 4.29 -41.19 7.19
N ASN A 201 5.38 -40.48 6.84
CA ASN A 201 5.39 -39.62 5.66
C ASN A 201 5.32 -40.43 4.36
N LYS A 202 5.97 -41.59 4.27
CA LYS A 202 5.86 -42.50 3.13
C LYS A 202 4.43 -43.02 2.98
N ARG A 203 3.75 -43.36 4.07
CA ARG A 203 2.32 -43.75 4.09
C ARG A 203 1.41 -42.61 3.65
N ARG A 204 1.60 -41.40 4.19
CA ARG A 204 0.85 -40.20 3.80
C ARG A 204 1.06 -39.85 2.32
N ARG A 205 2.28 -39.98 1.80
CA ARG A 205 2.61 -39.77 0.39
C ARG A 205 1.91 -40.79 -0.50
N ARG A 206 1.93 -42.08 -0.14
CA ARG A 206 1.19 -43.15 -0.85
C ARG A 206 -0.31 -42.88 -0.88
N MET A 207 -0.92 -42.48 0.23
CA MET A 207 -2.34 -42.13 0.30
C MET A 207 -2.70 -40.94 -0.60
N ARG A 208 -1.88 -39.88 -0.60
CA ARG A 208 -2.06 -38.73 -1.48
C ARG A 208 -1.94 -39.13 -2.95
N LEU A 209 -0.99 -40.00 -3.30
CA LEU A 209 -0.81 -40.50 -4.66
C LEU A 209 -2.01 -41.34 -5.13
N MET A 210 -2.47 -42.28 -4.29
CA MET A 210 -3.65 -43.10 -4.57
C MET A 210 -4.92 -42.24 -4.76
N LYS A 211 -5.08 -41.19 -3.95
CA LYS A 211 -6.20 -40.25 -4.09
C LYS A 211 -6.15 -39.52 -5.44
N ARG A 212 -4.99 -39.00 -5.85
CA ARG A 212 -4.81 -38.35 -7.17
C ARG A 212 -5.10 -39.31 -8.33
N VAL A 213 -4.63 -40.55 -8.25
CA VAL A 213 -4.90 -41.57 -9.28
C VAL A 213 -6.41 -41.85 -9.38
N LYS A 214 -7.12 -41.94 -8.25
CA LYS A 214 -8.58 -42.12 -8.24
C LYS A 214 -9.31 -40.94 -8.86
N GLU A 215 -8.89 -39.71 -8.56
CA GLU A 215 -9.43 -38.48 -9.14
C GLU A 215 -9.20 -38.39 -10.66
N MET A 216 -7.98 -38.69 -11.14
CA MET A 216 -7.71 -38.71 -12.59
C MET A 216 -8.55 -39.76 -13.33
N LYS A 217 -8.74 -40.96 -12.75
CA LYS A 217 -9.63 -41.97 -13.33
C LYS A 217 -11.08 -41.48 -13.38
N LEU A 218 -11.54 -40.76 -12.36
CA LEU A 218 -12.87 -40.16 -12.34
C LEU A 218 -13.02 -39.08 -13.42
N MET A 219 -12.04 -38.19 -13.57
CA MET A 219 -12.02 -37.16 -14.61
C MET A 219 -12.10 -37.77 -16.01
N LYS A 220 -11.26 -38.77 -16.31
CA LYS A 220 -11.33 -39.49 -17.60
C LYS A 220 -12.70 -40.11 -17.87
N ARG A 221 -13.37 -40.66 -16.85
CA ARG A 221 -14.73 -41.20 -16.99
C ARG A 221 -15.77 -40.10 -17.25
N VAL A 222 -15.61 -38.93 -16.61
CA VAL A 222 -16.49 -37.77 -16.84
C VAL A 222 -16.30 -37.23 -18.25
N GLU A 223 -15.06 -37.11 -18.72
CA GLU A 223 -14.72 -36.67 -20.08
C GLU A 223 -15.25 -37.63 -21.13
N ALA A 224 -15.06 -38.95 -20.94
CA ALA A 224 -15.61 -39.97 -21.83
C ALA A 224 -17.15 -39.90 -21.93
N LYS A 225 -17.85 -39.55 -20.84
CA LYS A 225 -19.30 -39.32 -20.85
C LYS A 225 -19.70 -37.97 -21.46
N ARG A 226 -18.81 -36.97 -21.42
CA ARG A 226 -19.05 -35.64 -22.01
C ARG A 226 -18.80 -35.61 -23.51
N ALA A 227 -17.81 -36.35 -24.02
CA ALA A 227 -17.46 -36.42 -25.44
C ALA A 227 -18.67 -36.66 -26.38
N PRO A 228 -19.51 -37.70 -26.19
CA PRO A 228 -20.66 -37.92 -27.07
C PRO A 228 -21.71 -36.81 -26.93
N ARG A 229 -21.80 -36.17 -25.76
CA ARG A 229 -22.74 -35.05 -25.51
C ARG A 229 -22.30 -33.78 -26.21
N VAL A 230 -21.00 -33.52 -26.32
CA VAL A 230 -20.43 -32.40 -27.08
C VAL A 230 -20.62 -32.62 -28.57
N GLU A 231 -20.35 -33.83 -29.07
CA GLU A 231 -20.63 -34.18 -30.47
C GLU A 231 -22.11 -34.05 -30.82
N LEU A 232 -23.00 -34.53 -29.94
CA LEU A 232 -24.45 -34.43 -30.15
C LEU A 232 -24.92 -32.97 -30.11
N ARG A 233 -24.36 -32.14 -29.23
CA ARG A 233 -24.63 -30.68 -29.21
C ARG A 233 -24.10 -29.98 -30.46
N GLY A 234 -22.94 -30.39 -30.98
CA GLY A 234 -22.42 -29.91 -32.26
C GLY A 234 -23.37 -30.21 -33.41
N LYS A 235 -23.82 -31.47 -33.52
CA LYS A 235 -24.79 -31.94 -34.54
C LYS A 235 -26.16 -31.26 -34.41
N LEU A 236 -26.63 -31.01 -33.18
CA LEU A 236 -27.88 -30.28 -32.95
C LEU A 236 -27.76 -28.80 -33.34
N ARG A 237 -26.60 -28.17 -33.10
CA ARG A 237 -26.34 -26.79 -33.54
C ARG A 237 -26.29 -26.67 -35.06
N THR A 238 -25.67 -27.60 -35.77
CA THR A 238 -25.64 -27.58 -37.24
C THR A 238 -27.02 -27.83 -37.84
N ARG A 239 -27.81 -28.76 -37.27
CA ARG A 239 -29.22 -28.96 -37.66
C ARG A 239 -30.11 -27.75 -37.38
N ALA A 240 -29.96 -27.11 -36.22
CA ALA A 240 -30.72 -25.90 -35.89
C ALA A 240 -30.39 -24.75 -36.84
N LYS A 241 -29.09 -24.57 -37.18
CA LYS A 241 -28.65 -23.59 -38.18
C LYS A 241 -29.22 -23.88 -39.59
N ALA A 242 -29.18 -25.14 -40.03
CA ALA A 242 -29.74 -25.55 -41.32
C ALA A 242 -31.27 -25.34 -41.37
N LYS A 243 -31.99 -25.62 -40.28
CA LYS A 243 -33.45 -25.41 -40.19
C LYS A 243 -33.83 -23.92 -40.13
N ALA A 244 -32.97 -23.07 -39.59
CA ALA A 244 -33.21 -21.64 -39.49
C ALA A 244 -33.02 -20.89 -40.83
N GLY A 245 -32.62 -21.58 -41.92
CA GLY A 245 -32.42 -20.95 -43.23
C GLY A 245 -31.35 -19.85 -43.24
N ILE A 246 -30.49 -19.83 -42.22
CA ILE A 246 -29.38 -18.88 -42.15
C ILE A 246 -28.27 -19.48 -43.02
N ASP A 247 -28.26 -19.11 -44.29
CA ASP A 247 -27.08 -19.24 -45.14
C ASP A 247 -25.98 -18.39 -44.52
N VAL A 248 -25.16 -19.04 -43.70
CA VAL A 248 -23.91 -18.43 -43.24
C VAL A 248 -22.96 -18.53 -44.43
N GLY A 249 -23.04 -17.55 -45.33
CA GLY A 249 -21.89 -17.14 -46.12
C GLY A 249 -20.81 -16.69 -45.14
N ILE A 250 -20.04 -17.67 -44.63
CA ILE A 250 -18.83 -17.42 -43.86
C ILE A 250 -17.85 -16.87 -44.90
N ALA A 251 -17.86 -15.54 -45.06
CA ALA A 251 -16.67 -14.85 -45.49
C ALA A 251 -15.53 -15.31 -44.57
N PRO A 252 -14.38 -15.75 -45.11
CA PRO A 252 -13.25 -16.11 -44.27
C PRO A 252 -12.91 -14.89 -43.42
N ASP A 253 -13.15 -15.01 -42.11
CA ASP A 253 -12.86 -13.96 -41.16
C ASP A 253 -11.38 -13.61 -41.30
N ARG A 254 -11.19 -12.39 -41.76
CA ARG A 254 -9.95 -11.64 -41.85
C ARG A 254 -9.12 -11.93 -40.61
N GLU A 255 -7.95 -12.50 -40.84
CA GLU A 255 -6.94 -12.79 -39.83
C GLU A 255 -6.63 -11.51 -39.03
N HIS A 256 -7.33 -11.32 -37.91
CA HIS A 256 -6.86 -10.40 -36.88
C HIS A 256 -5.80 -11.14 -36.10
N SER A 257 -4.57 -11.02 -36.59
CA SER A 257 -3.35 -11.27 -35.84
C SER A 257 -3.33 -10.35 -34.62
N VAL A 258 -3.89 -10.84 -33.51
CA VAL A 258 -3.64 -10.29 -32.19
C VAL A 258 -2.19 -10.67 -31.87
N GLY A 259 -1.27 -9.75 -32.18
CA GLY A 259 0.12 -9.82 -31.76
C GLY A 259 0.18 -9.86 -30.24
N TYR A 260 0.26 -11.06 -29.68
CA TYR A 260 0.75 -11.28 -28.33
C TYR A 260 2.27 -11.22 -28.42
N GLU A 261 2.84 -10.04 -28.18
CA GLU A 261 4.23 -9.93 -27.74
C GLU A 261 4.28 -10.52 -26.32
N GLY A 262 4.43 -11.84 -26.26
CA GLY A 262 4.75 -12.57 -25.04
C GLY A 262 6.24 -12.45 -24.79
N GLU A 263 6.59 -11.69 -23.75
CA GLU A 263 7.92 -11.69 -23.15
C GLU A 263 8.34 -13.13 -22.84
N GLU A 264 9.41 -13.58 -23.49
CA GLU A 264 10.13 -14.79 -23.17
C GLU A 264 10.79 -14.61 -21.79
N GLY A 265 10.14 -15.17 -20.77
CA GLY A 265 10.60 -15.12 -19.39
C GLY A 265 10.53 -16.49 -18.74
N GLU A 266 11.62 -17.24 -18.90
CA GLU A 266 12.19 -18.17 -17.91
C GLU A 266 11.43 -19.49 -17.60
N GLY A 267 12.04 -20.60 -18.02
CA GLY A 267 12.44 -21.64 -17.07
C GLY A 267 11.53 -22.87 -16.93
N GLU A 268 11.25 -23.58 -18.02
CA GLU A 268 10.81 -24.97 -17.92
C GLU A 268 12.00 -25.91 -17.66
N VAL A 269 12.24 -26.21 -16.38
CA VAL A 269 13.01 -27.40 -15.98
C VAL A 269 12.09 -28.61 -16.14
N ALA A 270 12.07 -29.18 -17.34
CA ALA A 270 11.45 -30.46 -17.62
C ALA A 270 12.23 -31.57 -16.91
N GLY A 271 11.80 -31.93 -15.70
CA GLY A 271 12.23 -33.16 -15.04
C GLY A 271 11.59 -34.37 -15.73
N GLU A 272 12.36 -35.04 -16.60
CA GLU A 272 12.06 -36.38 -17.09
C GLU A 272 11.94 -37.34 -15.89
N ILE A 273 10.70 -37.66 -15.49
CA ILE A 273 10.46 -38.78 -14.58
C ILE A 273 10.53 -40.05 -15.42
N SER A 274 11.73 -40.62 -15.44
CA SER A 274 12.06 -41.92 -16.03
C SER A 274 11.07 -43.00 -15.60
N GLN A 275 10.44 -43.67 -16.59
CA GLN A 275 9.47 -44.76 -16.40
C GLN A 275 10.10 -46.08 -15.93
N LYS A 276 11.34 -46.09 -15.43
CA LYS A 276 12.07 -47.33 -15.12
C LYS A 276 11.82 -47.94 -13.73
N GLU A 277 11.05 -47.33 -12.84
CA GLU A 277 10.80 -47.86 -11.49
C GLU A 277 9.32 -48.26 -11.23
N VAL A 278 8.79 -49.23 -11.99
CA VAL A 278 7.55 -49.94 -11.61
C VAL A 278 7.71 -51.46 -11.83
N LYS A 279 8.90 -52.02 -11.60
CA LYS A 279 9.15 -53.47 -11.75
C LYS A 279 9.56 -54.22 -10.48
N TYR A 280 9.49 -53.60 -9.31
CA TYR A 280 9.79 -54.27 -8.04
C TYR A 280 8.75 -53.95 -6.96
N ILE A 281 7.50 -54.34 -7.20
CA ILE A 281 6.55 -54.68 -6.13
C ILE A 281 5.67 -55.81 -6.68
N ALA A 282 6.21 -57.02 -6.65
CA ALA A 282 5.48 -58.28 -6.57
C ALA A 282 6.26 -59.16 -5.59
#